data_AF-A0A523IXV2-F1
#
_entry.id   AF-A0A523IXV2-F1
#
_cell.length_a   1.000
_cell.length_b   1.000
_cell.length_c   1.000
_cell.angle_alpha   90.00
_cell.angle_beta   90.00
_cell.angle_gamma   90.00
#
_symmetry.space_group_name_H-M   'P 1'
#
loop_
_entity.id
_entity.type
_entity.pdbx_description
1 polymer ?
#
loop_
_entity_poly.entity_id
_entity_poly.type
_entity_poly.pdbx_seq_one_letter_code
_entity_poly.pdbx_strand_id
1 'polypeptide(L)'
;MEITRSEYNFFDDLANYLIMIVTISLTAEVYIAGKADKYKTNDSISLDGKQVGKRLSFYPSSLLEELYKLKWPDTFRFVEETKDDIPPDAILKLGPLEKPMQTIEKSMFINYFERNRRHIESKYGLDTNKWPDDWNFARVVRNAYIHDGSINFRNQNANPVNWLNLTYSPKDNGRQVQYNDLWPGDTIYLMIEMESHL
;
A
#
# COMPACT_ATOMS: atom_id res chain seq x y z
N MET A 1 -4.31 11.88 9.07
CA MET A 1 -2.86 11.72 8.83
C MET A 1 -2.34 12.70 7.78
N GLU A 2 -1.20 13.36 8.05
CA GLU A 2 -0.44 14.14 7.07
C GLU A 2 0.85 13.37 6.72
N ILE A 3 1.19 13.28 5.44
CA ILE A 3 2.43 12.65 4.95
C ILE A 3 3.19 13.68 4.14
N THR A 4 4.38 14.06 4.58
CA THR A 4 5.21 15.07 3.90
C THR A 4 6.38 14.43 3.16
N ARG A 5 6.81 15.09 2.06
CA ARG A 5 7.91 14.60 1.25
C ARG A 5 9.26 14.60 1.97
N SER A 6 9.43 15.54 2.89
CA SER A 6 10.66 15.67 3.69
C SER A 6 10.80 14.63 4.79
N GLU A 7 9.68 14.04 5.23
CA GLU A 7 9.68 13.12 6.38
C GLU A 7 9.55 11.65 5.97
N TYR A 8 8.90 11.35 4.84
CA TYR A 8 8.59 9.98 4.44
C TYR A 8 9.31 9.59 3.16
N ASN A 9 10.24 8.64 3.24
CA ASN A 9 11.01 8.16 2.10
C ASN A 9 10.12 7.53 1.01
N PHE A 10 8.95 7.00 1.37
CA PHE A 10 7.98 6.47 0.40
C PHE A 10 7.10 7.53 -0.28
N PHE A 11 7.22 8.82 0.05
CA PHE A 11 6.30 9.85 -0.43
C PHE A 11 6.13 9.85 -1.95
N ASP A 12 7.24 9.80 -2.70
CA ASP A 12 7.18 9.85 -4.17
C ASP A 12 6.55 8.58 -4.77
N ASP A 13 6.71 7.41 -4.15
CA ASP A 13 6.02 6.18 -4.57
C ASP A 13 4.51 6.29 -4.32
N LEU A 14 4.12 6.81 -3.16
CA LEU A 14 2.71 7.04 -2.81
C LEU A 14 2.07 8.09 -3.73
N ALA A 15 2.77 9.20 -4.01
CA ALA A 15 2.32 10.23 -4.95
C ALA A 15 1.97 9.63 -6.31
N ASN A 16 2.89 8.84 -6.87
CA ASN A 16 2.67 8.16 -8.14
C ASN A 16 1.48 7.18 -8.08
N TYR A 17 1.37 6.41 -6.99
CA TYR A 17 0.23 5.52 -6.78
C TYR A 17 -1.11 6.27 -6.79
N LEU A 18 -1.23 7.36 -6.02
CA LEU A 18 -2.46 8.16 -5.95
C LEU A 18 -2.81 8.80 -7.31
N ILE A 19 -1.81 9.34 -8.04
CA ILE A 19 -2.00 9.88 -9.39
C ILE A 19 -2.52 8.80 -10.34
N MET A 20 -1.98 7.59 -10.26
CA MET A 20 -2.41 6.47 -11.10
C MET A 20 -3.85 6.06 -10.76
N ILE A 21 -4.23 6.03 -9.49
CA ILE A 21 -5.63 5.76 -9.10
C ILE A 21 -6.57 6.81 -9.71
N VAL A 22 -6.26 8.10 -9.52
CA VAL A 22 -7.03 9.21 -10.06
C VAL A 22 -7.16 9.10 -11.59
N THR A 23 -6.07 8.77 -12.27
CA THR A 23 -6.05 8.62 -13.74
C THR A 23 -6.93 7.44 -14.18
N ILE A 24 -6.85 6.30 -13.50
CA ILE A 24 -7.67 5.12 -13.78
C ILE A 24 -9.15 5.42 -13.54
N SER A 25 -9.49 6.10 -12.44
CA SER A 25 -10.86 6.51 -12.13
C SER A 25 -11.44 7.42 -13.22
N LEU A 26 -10.73 8.48 -13.61
CA LEU A 26 -11.17 9.36 -14.70
C LEU A 26 -11.29 8.62 -16.04
N THR A 27 -10.35 7.73 -16.34
CA THR A 27 -10.39 6.92 -17.58
C THR A 27 -11.59 5.98 -17.59
N ALA A 28 -11.93 5.36 -16.45
CA ALA A 28 -13.09 4.52 -16.31
C ALA A 28 -14.40 5.31 -16.50
N GLU A 29 -14.49 6.52 -15.94
CA GLU A 29 -15.62 7.41 -16.16
C GLU A 29 -15.78 7.79 -17.63
N VAL A 30 -14.69 8.20 -18.31
CA VAL A 30 -14.71 8.47 -19.76
C VAL A 30 -15.16 7.24 -20.55
N TYR A 31 -14.65 6.06 -20.22
CA TYR A 31 -15.02 4.83 -20.91
C TYR A 31 -16.51 4.48 -20.76
N ILE A 32 -17.08 4.67 -19.56
CA ILE A 32 -18.47 4.32 -19.25
C ILE A 32 -19.44 5.38 -19.74
N ALA A 33 -19.14 6.66 -19.50
CA ALA A 33 -20.07 7.78 -19.70
C ALA A 33 -19.73 8.66 -20.92
N GLY A 34 -18.60 8.41 -21.60
CA GLY A 34 -18.11 9.22 -22.71
C GLY A 34 -17.48 10.56 -22.29
N LYS A 35 -17.44 10.86 -20.98
CA LYS A 35 -16.86 12.06 -20.39
C LYS A 35 -16.47 11.80 -18.92
N ALA A 36 -15.55 12.60 -18.40
CA ALA A 36 -15.28 12.70 -16.97
C ALA A 36 -15.32 14.18 -16.57
N ASP A 37 -15.91 14.46 -15.41
CA ASP A 37 -15.93 15.80 -14.84
C ASP A 37 -14.68 16.04 -13.98
N LYS A 38 -14.36 17.30 -13.71
CA LYS A 38 -13.27 17.62 -12.79
C LYS A 38 -13.66 17.21 -11.37
N TYR A 39 -12.71 16.61 -10.63
CA TYR A 39 -12.86 16.39 -9.19
C TYR A 39 -13.15 17.71 -8.47
N LYS A 40 -14.23 17.72 -7.68
CA LYS A 40 -14.58 18.81 -6.78
C LYS A 40 -13.72 18.76 -5.51
N THR A 41 -13.76 19.83 -4.72
CA THR A 41 -13.02 19.92 -3.46
C THR A 41 -13.51 18.94 -2.39
N ASN A 42 -14.73 18.45 -2.50
CA ASN A 42 -15.33 17.48 -1.59
C ASN A 42 -15.37 16.04 -2.14
N ASP A 43 -14.89 15.81 -3.37
CA ASP A 43 -14.79 14.46 -3.91
C ASP A 43 -13.57 13.76 -3.30
N SER A 44 -13.75 12.53 -2.85
CA SER A 44 -12.72 11.74 -2.18
C SER A 44 -12.55 10.37 -2.81
N ILE A 45 -11.33 9.84 -2.71
CA ILE A 45 -11.04 8.43 -2.96
C ILE A 45 -10.67 7.80 -1.63
N SER A 46 -11.30 6.66 -1.33
CA SER A 46 -11.13 5.95 -0.06
C SER A 46 -10.33 4.67 -0.27
N LEU A 47 -9.32 4.48 0.57
CA LEU A 47 -8.45 3.31 0.63
C LEU A 47 -8.68 2.64 1.98
N ASP A 48 -9.35 1.49 1.97
CA ASP A 48 -9.65 0.75 3.19
C ASP A 48 -8.45 -0.14 3.57
N GLY A 49 -8.19 -0.26 4.87
CA GLY A 49 -7.27 -1.20 5.47
C GLY A 49 -8.05 -2.22 6.31
N LYS A 50 -7.95 -3.48 5.92
CA LYS A 50 -8.64 -4.61 6.53
C LYS A 50 -8.09 -4.95 7.92
N GLN A 51 -6.77 -4.97 8.07
CA GLN A 51 -6.11 -5.37 9.31
C GLN A 51 -6.03 -4.21 10.29
N VAL A 52 -5.80 -2.99 9.79
CA VAL A 52 -5.79 -1.79 10.63
C VAL A 52 -7.20 -1.33 11.05
N GLY A 53 -8.25 -1.82 10.39
CA GLY A 53 -9.64 -1.42 10.68
C GLY A 53 -9.88 0.06 10.43
N LYS A 54 -9.25 0.63 9.40
CA LYS A 54 -9.30 2.06 9.09
C LYS A 54 -9.53 2.33 7.60
N ARG A 55 -10.14 3.46 7.30
CA ARG A 55 -10.26 4.03 5.96
C ARG A 55 -9.39 5.28 5.86
N LEU A 56 -8.60 5.36 4.79
CA LEU A 56 -7.84 6.52 4.39
C LEU A 56 -8.55 7.20 3.22
N SER A 57 -9.12 8.39 3.45
CA SER A 57 -9.74 9.19 2.40
C SER A 57 -8.83 10.36 2.01
N PHE A 58 -8.49 10.47 0.73
CA PHE A 58 -7.78 11.62 0.18
C PHE A 58 -8.63 12.36 -0.85
N TYR A 59 -8.33 13.64 -1.07
CA TYR A 59 -9.10 14.53 -1.93
C TYR A 59 -8.28 14.86 -3.20
N PRO A 60 -8.58 14.22 -4.36
CA PRO A 60 -7.77 14.35 -5.57
C PRO A 60 -7.62 15.77 -6.08
N SER A 61 -8.61 16.63 -5.86
CA SER A 61 -8.57 18.04 -6.29
C SER A 61 -7.31 18.77 -5.83
N SER A 62 -6.90 18.59 -4.57
CA SER A 62 -5.69 19.20 -4.02
C SER A 62 -4.40 18.75 -4.73
N LEU A 63 -4.27 17.46 -5.01
CA LEU A 63 -3.16 16.87 -5.75
C LEU A 63 -3.13 17.37 -7.20
N LEU A 64 -4.28 17.34 -7.88
CA LEU A 64 -4.41 17.75 -9.27
C LEU A 64 -4.11 19.26 -9.45
N GLU A 65 -4.51 20.10 -8.51
CA GLU A 65 -4.22 21.54 -8.55
C GLU A 65 -2.72 21.84 -8.56
N GLU A 66 -1.91 21.12 -7.79
CA GLU A 66 -0.45 21.29 -7.81
C GLU A 66 0.14 20.81 -9.14
N LEU A 67 -0.31 19.66 -9.65
CA LEU A 67 0.13 19.14 -10.94
C LEU A 67 -0.23 20.08 -12.11
N TYR A 68 -1.41 20.70 -12.09
CA TYR A 68 -1.81 21.70 -13.11
C TYR A 68 -0.96 22.97 -13.06
N LYS A 69 -0.37 23.29 -11.91
CA LYS A 69 0.62 24.37 -11.77
C LYS A 69 2.04 23.92 -12.14
N LEU A 70 2.20 22.71 -12.70
CA LEU A 70 3.48 22.07 -12.99
C LEU A 70 4.36 21.91 -11.74
N LYS A 71 3.73 21.69 -10.58
CA LYS A 71 4.41 21.45 -9.31
C LYS A 71 4.20 20.01 -8.87
N TRP A 72 5.27 19.42 -8.34
CA TRP A 72 5.15 18.16 -7.61
C TRP A 72 4.56 18.44 -6.22
N PRO A 73 3.62 17.62 -5.72
CA PRO A 73 3.11 17.79 -4.36
C PRO A 73 4.24 17.58 -3.34
N ASP A 74 4.20 18.31 -2.24
CA ASP A 74 5.12 18.11 -1.11
C ASP A 74 4.41 17.54 0.13
N THR A 75 3.08 17.40 0.10
CA THR A 75 2.28 16.91 1.22
C THR A 75 1.01 16.22 0.75
N PHE A 76 0.64 15.14 1.42
CA PHE A 76 -0.67 14.49 1.33
C PHE A 76 -1.40 14.59 2.65
N ARG A 77 -2.72 14.79 2.58
CA ARG A 77 -3.60 14.74 3.74
C ARG A 77 -4.64 13.65 3.54
N PHE A 78 -4.64 12.71 4.48
CA PHE A 78 -5.66 11.69 4.60
C PHE A 78 -6.56 12.03 5.79
N VAL A 79 -7.87 11.98 5.55
CA VAL A 79 -8.86 11.84 6.60
C VAL A 79 -8.91 10.37 6.97
N GLU A 80 -8.72 10.08 8.26
CA GLU A 80 -8.81 8.74 8.80
C GLU A 80 -10.19 8.53 9.41
N GLU A 81 -10.82 7.42 9.05
CA GLU A 81 -12.08 6.98 9.65
C GLU A 81 -11.89 5.55 10.17
N THR A 82 -12.45 5.25 11.35
CA THR A 82 -12.51 3.87 11.84
C THR A 82 -13.51 3.07 10.99
N LYS A 83 -13.15 1.82 10.69
CA LYS A 83 -13.99 0.90 9.94
C LYS A 83 -14.10 -0.43 10.67
N ASP A 84 -14.99 -0.47 11.66
CA ASP A 84 -15.18 -1.60 12.57
C ASP A 84 -15.94 -2.78 11.94
N ASP A 85 -16.44 -2.63 10.70
CA ASP A 85 -17.40 -3.54 10.08
C ASP A 85 -16.82 -4.41 8.94
N ILE A 86 -15.49 -4.50 8.80
CA ILE A 86 -14.88 -5.34 7.76
C ILE A 86 -14.89 -6.81 8.20
N PRO A 87 -15.60 -7.72 7.50
CA PRO A 87 -15.59 -9.14 7.85
C PRO A 87 -14.18 -9.74 7.76
N PRO A 88 -13.77 -10.64 8.68
CA PRO A 88 -12.44 -11.26 8.64
C PRO A 88 -12.13 -12.02 7.34
N ASP A 89 -13.15 -12.56 6.68
CA ASP A 89 -13.08 -13.29 5.42
C ASP A 89 -13.33 -12.40 4.19
N ALA A 90 -13.49 -11.09 4.37
CA ALA A 90 -13.72 -10.17 3.26
C ALA A 90 -12.54 -10.14 2.29
N ILE A 91 -12.86 -10.21 1.00
CA ILE A 91 -11.91 -10.07 -0.11
C ILE A 91 -12.30 -8.81 -0.88
N LEU A 92 -11.33 -7.94 -1.12
CA LEU A 92 -11.53 -6.74 -1.92
C LEU A 92 -11.64 -7.13 -3.41
N LYS A 93 -12.83 -7.00 -3.98
CA LYS A 93 -13.11 -7.31 -5.38
C LYS A 93 -13.26 -6.02 -6.16
N LEU A 94 -12.33 -5.75 -7.08
CA LEU A 94 -12.37 -4.55 -7.94
C LEU A 94 -12.78 -4.86 -9.39
N GLY A 95 -13.16 -6.12 -9.67
CA GLY A 95 -13.56 -6.56 -11.00
C GLY A 95 -12.44 -6.34 -12.03
N PRO A 96 -12.72 -5.75 -13.21
CA PRO A 96 -11.70 -5.50 -14.23
C PRO A 96 -10.53 -4.62 -13.78
N LEU A 97 -10.72 -3.78 -12.76
CA LEU A 97 -9.68 -2.89 -12.24
C LEU A 97 -8.73 -3.58 -11.26
N GLU A 98 -9.02 -4.81 -10.84
CA GLU A 98 -8.25 -5.52 -9.83
C GLU A 98 -6.78 -5.66 -10.19
N LYS A 99 -6.47 -6.26 -11.36
CA LYS A 99 -5.07 -6.47 -11.78
C LYS A 99 -4.30 -5.16 -12.00
N PRO A 100 -4.83 -4.14 -12.68
CA PRO A 100 -4.16 -2.84 -12.78
C PRO A 100 -3.86 -2.25 -11.40
N MET A 101 -4.86 -2.21 -10.51
CA MET A 101 -4.71 -1.63 -9.17
C MET A 101 -3.71 -2.40 -8.31
N GLN A 102 -3.74 -3.74 -8.38
CA GLN A 102 -2.75 -4.58 -7.73
C GLN A 102 -1.34 -4.28 -8.22
N THR A 103 -1.17 -4.13 -9.54
CA THR A 103 0.15 -3.90 -10.16
C THR A 103 0.77 -2.57 -9.71
N ILE A 104 -0.02 -1.50 -9.68
CA ILE A 104 0.48 -0.19 -9.24
C ILE A 104 0.80 -0.17 -7.74
N GLU A 105 -0.02 -0.82 -6.90
CA GLU A 105 0.25 -0.95 -5.46
C GLU A 105 1.50 -1.79 -5.21
N LYS A 106 1.67 -2.92 -5.92
CA LYS A 106 2.88 -3.74 -5.85
C LYS A 106 4.11 -2.91 -6.19
N SER A 107 4.04 -2.12 -7.25
CA SER A 107 5.16 -1.26 -7.68
C SER A 107 5.52 -0.25 -6.58
N MET A 108 4.53 0.44 -6.01
CA MET A 108 4.74 1.38 -4.90
C MET A 108 5.47 0.71 -3.73
N PHE A 109 4.96 -0.42 -3.25
CA PHE A 109 5.52 -1.10 -2.09
C PHE A 109 6.91 -1.69 -2.36
N ILE A 110 7.11 -2.37 -3.50
CA ILE A 110 8.40 -2.99 -3.84
C ILE A 110 9.48 -1.93 -4.02
N ASN A 111 9.19 -0.82 -4.70
CA ASN A 111 10.16 0.25 -4.91
C ASN A 111 10.65 0.85 -3.58
N TYR A 112 9.71 1.14 -2.67
CA TYR A 112 10.04 1.61 -1.33
C TYR A 112 10.89 0.59 -0.56
N PHE A 113 10.46 -0.68 -0.52
CA PHE A 113 11.17 -1.73 0.20
C PHE A 113 12.61 -1.89 -0.32
N GLU A 114 12.81 -2.03 -1.64
CA GLU A 114 14.14 -2.26 -2.23
C GLU A 114 15.09 -1.07 -2.05
N ARG A 115 14.57 0.15 -2.15
CA ARG A 115 15.35 1.37 -1.95
C ARG A 115 15.91 1.48 -0.53
N ASN A 116 15.14 1.04 0.47
CA ASN A 116 15.47 1.21 1.88
C ASN A 116 16.04 -0.05 2.55
N ARG A 117 15.92 -1.23 1.92
CA ARG A 117 16.43 -2.51 2.43
C ARG A 117 17.89 -2.45 2.86
N ARG A 118 18.77 -1.78 2.10
CA ARG A 118 20.20 -1.68 2.44
C ARG A 118 20.44 -0.95 3.75
N HIS A 119 19.62 0.06 4.06
CA HIS A 119 19.70 0.78 5.33
C HIS A 119 19.36 -0.18 6.49
N ILE A 120 18.27 -0.94 6.35
CA ILE A 120 17.84 -1.93 7.35
C ILE A 120 18.87 -3.05 7.53
N GLU A 121 19.43 -3.58 6.45
CA GLU A 121 20.53 -4.55 6.51
C GLU A 121 21.78 -4.00 7.20
N SER A 122 22.09 -2.71 7.00
CA SER A 122 23.21 -2.06 7.67
C SER A 122 22.96 -1.86 9.17
N LYS A 123 21.71 -1.62 9.58
CA LYS A 123 21.33 -1.32 10.96
C LYS A 123 21.11 -2.57 11.81
N TYR A 124 20.47 -3.60 11.25
CA TYR A 124 20.06 -4.82 11.97
C TYR A 124 20.81 -6.08 11.51
N GLY A 125 21.64 -5.98 10.47
CA GLY A 125 22.40 -7.08 9.89
C GLY A 125 21.63 -7.87 8.82
N LEU A 126 22.29 -8.88 8.24
CA LEU A 126 21.71 -9.74 7.20
C LEU A 126 20.76 -10.82 7.74
N ASP A 127 20.80 -11.10 9.05
CA ASP A 127 19.89 -12.04 9.68
C ASP A 127 18.51 -11.40 9.88
N THR A 128 17.57 -11.77 9.03
CA THR A 128 16.22 -11.18 9.01
C THR A 128 15.43 -11.44 10.29
N ASN A 129 15.83 -12.41 11.13
CA ASN A 129 15.21 -12.62 12.44
C ASN A 129 15.53 -11.51 13.44
N LYS A 130 16.51 -10.64 13.13
CA LYS A 130 16.88 -9.48 13.94
C LYS A 130 16.28 -8.18 13.44
N TRP A 131 15.59 -8.21 12.31
CA TRP A 131 14.91 -7.04 11.78
C TRP A 131 13.68 -6.72 12.64
N PRO A 132 13.23 -5.46 12.65
CA PRO A 132 11.92 -5.09 13.18
C PRO A 132 10.80 -5.95 12.59
N ASP A 133 9.76 -6.22 13.38
CA ASP A 133 8.68 -7.14 13.02
C ASP A 133 7.96 -6.73 11.73
N ASP A 134 7.66 -5.44 11.59
CA ASP A 134 7.09 -4.79 10.41
C ASP A 134 7.98 -4.94 9.18
N TRP A 135 9.30 -4.74 9.30
CA TRP A 135 10.25 -4.94 8.20
C TRP A 135 10.41 -6.42 7.81
N ASN A 136 10.41 -7.33 8.78
CA ASN A 136 10.51 -8.76 8.51
C ASN A 136 9.21 -9.30 7.90
N PHE A 137 8.06 -8.79 8.33
CA PHE A 137 6.77 -9.06 7.70
C PHE A 137 6.71 -8.48 6.28
N ALA A 138 7.10 -7.21 6.10
CA ALA A 138 7.18 -6.54 4.80
C ALA A 138 8.06 -7.29 3.80
N ARG A 139 9.15 -7.91 4.25
CA ARG A 139 10.00 -8.78 3.42
C ARG A 139 9.21 -9.96 2.86
N VAL A 140 8.35 -10.58 3.66
CA VAL A 140 7.49 -11.68 3.22
C VAL A 140 6.40 -11.19 2.26
N VAL A 141 5.77 -10.04 2.55
CA VAL A 141 4.79 -9.39 1.65
C VAL A 141 5.43 -9.04 0.30
N ARG A 142 6.62 -8.43 0.30
CA ARG A 142 7.39 -8.14 -0.91
C ARG A 142 7.66 -9.41 -1.70
N ASN A 143 8.07 -10.48 -1.02
CA ASN A 143 8.30 -11.76 -1.68
C ASN A 143 7.01 -12.34 -2.28
N ALA A 144 5.87 -12.18 -1.60
CA ALA A 144 4.58 -12.58 -2.14
C ALA A 144 4.22 -11.75 -3.39
N TYR A 145 4.44 -10.45 -3.38
CA TYR A 145 4.10 -9.57 -4.50
C TYR A 145 4.82 -9.92 -5.80
N ILE A 146 6.11 -10.31 -5.72
CA ILE A 146 6.88 -10.81 -6.89
C ILE A 146 6.48 -12.23 -7.33
N HIS A 147 5.74 -12.96 -6.50
CA HIS A 147 5.23 -14.31 -6.75
C HIS A 147 3.70 -14.29 -6.85
N ASP A 148 3.18 -13.41 -7.73
CA ASP A 148 1.76 -13.29 -8.05
C ASP A 148 0.84 -13.01 -6.85
N GLY A 149 1.36 -12.33 -5.83
CA GLY A 149 0.61 -12.00 -4.61
C GLY A 149 0.50 -13.16 -3.61
N SER A 150 1.14 -14.30 -3.86
CA SER A 150 1.05 -15.49 -3.00
C SER A 150 2.26 -15.66 -2.08
N ILE A 151 2.03 -16.04 -0.84
CA ILE A 151 3.11 -16.36 0.12
C ILE A 151 4.04 -17.43 -0.46
N ASN A 152 5.35 -17.18 -0.34
CA ASN A 152 6.39 -18.07 -0.83
C ASN A 152 7.60 -18.10 0.13
N PHE A 153 7.61 -19.04 1.05
CA PHE A 153 8.74 -19.43 1.87
C PHE A 153 9.49 -20.59 1.20
N ARG A 154 10.74 -20.36 0.81
CA ARG A 154 11.64 -21.40 0.32
C ARG A 154 12.21 -22.26 1.45
N ASN A 155 12.51 -21.64 2.59
CA ASN A 155 12.96 -22.35 3.78
C ASN A 155 11.74 -22.82 4.61
N GLN A 156 11.53 -24.12 4.67
CA GLN A 156 10.42 -24.73 5.43
C GLN A 156 10.56 -24.59 6.95
N ASN A 157 11.77 -24.28 7.43
CA ASN A 157 12.08 -24.05 8.84
C ASN A 157 12.19 -22.56 9.19
N ALA A 158 11.72 -21.66 8.32
CA ALA A 158 11.71 -20.22 8.62
C ALA A 158 10.77 -19.92 9.79
N ASN A 159 11.19 -19.01 10.68
CA ASN A 159 10.32 -18.53 11.75
C ASN A 159 9.09 -17.80 11.16
N PRO A 160 7.92 -17.90 11.82
CA PRO A 160 6.77 -17.08 11.46
C PRO A 160 7.08 -15.59 11.61
N VAL A 161 6.44 -14.77 10.77
CA VAL A 161 6.46 -13.31 10.87
C VAL A 161 5.07 -12.82 11.24
N ASN A 162 4.98 -11.73 11.98
CA ASN A 162 3.72 -11.19 12.47
C ASN A 162 3.60 -9.71 12.14
N TRP A 163 2.38 -9.27 11.85
CA TRP A 163 2.04 -7.86 11.75
C TRP A 163 0.55 -7.70 12.08
N LEU A 164 0.26 -6.91 13.12
CA LEU A 164 -1.08 -6.80 13.70
C LEU A 164 -1.66 -8.20 14.04
N ASN A 165 -2.79 -8.55 13.44
CA ASN A 165 -3.51 -9.80 13.57
C ASN A 165 -3.16 -10.83 12.47
N LEU A 166 -2.15 -10.56 11.63
CA LEU A 166 -1.63 -11.49 10.64
C LEU A 166 -0.38 -12.20 11.12
N THR A 167 -0.34 -13.51 10.86
CA THR A 167 0.85 -14.35 11.02
C THR A 167 1.07 -15.11 9.73
N TYR A 168 2.29 -15.04 9.18
CA TYR A 168 2.70 -15.80 8.01
C TYR A 168 3.84 -16.75 8.35
N SER A 169 3.71 -17.99 7.91
CA SER A 169 4.68 -19.06 8.12
C SER A 169 4.85 -19.90 6.85
N PRO A 170 5.84 -20.82 6.80
CA PRO A 170 5.97 -21.74 5.68
C PRO A 170 4.72 -22.59 5.39
N LYS A 171 3.85 -22.81 6.39
CA LYS A 171 2.58 -23.55 6.23
C LYS A 171 1.56 -22.78 5.40
N ASP A 172 1.73 -21.46 5.26
CA ASP A 172 0.83 -20.57 4.52
C ASP A 172 1.24 -20.41 3.06
N ASN A 173 2.23 -21.17 2.56
CA ASN A 173 2.66 -21.13 1.17
C ASN A 173 1.48 -21.28 0.18
N GLY A 174 1.41 -20.38 -0.79
CA GLY A 174 0.31 -20.31 -1.77
C GLY A 174 -0.91 -19.50 -1.33
N ARG A 175 -1.00 -19.07 -0.06
CA ARG A 175 -2.04 -18.14 0.39
C ARG A 175 -1.88 -16.79 -0.30
N GLN A 176 -2.98 -16.25 -0.81
CA GLN A 176 -3.03 -14.93 -1.43
C GLN A 176 -2.98 -13.84 -0.35
N VAL A 177 -2.06 -12.89 -0.51
CA VAL A 177 -1.85 -11.76 0.40
C VAL A 177 -2.62 -10.54 -0.08
N GLN A 178 -2.36 -10.11 -1.32
CA GLN A 178 -2.91 -8.86 -1.84
C GLN A 178 -4.43 -8.99 -2.05
N TYR A 179 -5.19 -8.03 -1.52
CA TYR A 179 -6.66 -7.94 -1.54
C TYR A 179 -7.43 -9.03 -0.80
N ASN A 180 -6.74 -10.06 -0.33
CA ASN A 180 -7.27 -11.05 0.60
C ASN A 180 -6.96 -10.67 2.05
N ASP A 181 -5.68 -10.53 2.37
CA ASP A 181 -5.21 -10.20 3.70
C ASP A 181 -4.85 -8.72 3.81
N LEU A 182 -4.14 -8.16 2.82
CA LEU A 182 -3.73 -6.76 2.81
C LEU A 182 -4.52 -5.99 1.76
N TRP A 183 -5.25 -4.97 2.19
CA TRP A 183 -5.89 -3.99 1.33
C TRP A 183 -5.00 -2.75 1.20
N PRO A 184 -5.26 -1.85 0.23
CA PRO A 184 -4.38 -0.70 0.01
C PRO A 184 -4.09 0.16 1.24
N GLY A 185 -5.06 0.32 2.13
CA GLY A 185 -4.86 1.03 3.39
C GLY A 185 -3.84 0.32 4.28
N ASP A 186 -3.91 -1.01 4.38
CA ASP A 186 -2.96 -1.81 5.18
C ASP A 186 -1.54 -1.64 4.65
N THR A 187 -1.36 -1.67 3.32
CA THR A 187 -0.05 -1.49 2.68
C THR A 187 0.55 -0.12 3.02
N ILE A 188 -0.25 0.95 3.02
CA ILE A 188 0.20 2.29 3.40
C ILE A 188 0.59 2.34 4.88
N TYR A 189 -0.21 1.75 5.77
CA TYR A 189 0.12 1.67 7.20
C TYR A 189 1.39 0.87 7.47
N LEU A 190 1.58 -0.26 6.79
CA LEU A 190 2.81 -1.03 6.89
C LEU A 190 4.03 -0.19 6.47
N MET A 191 3.92 0.60 5.41
CA MET A 191 5.00 1.49 4.96
C MET A 191 5.30 2.60 5.97
N ILE A 192 4.28 3.13 6.65
CA ILE A 192 4.43 4.12 7.74
C ILE A 192 5.16 3.51 8.94
N GLU A 193 4.80 2.30 9.35
CA GLU A 193 5.47 1.61 10.46
C GLU A 193 6.94 1.32 10.10
N MET A 194 7.19 0.85 8.88
CA MET A 194 8.54 0.66 8.33
C MET A 194 9.39 1.94 8.36
N GLU A 195 8.79 3.09 8.05
CA GLU A 195 9.49 4.37 8.03
C GLU A 195 10.07 4.73 9.41
N SER A 196 9.41 4.32 10.50
CA SER A 196 9.86 4.60 11.87
C SER A 196 11.20 3.95 12.25
N HIS A 197 11.70 3.03 11.40
CA HIS A 197 12.95 2.31 11.60
C HIS A 197 14.11 2.78 10.70
N LEU A 198 13.85 3.69 9.75
CA LEU A 198 14.88 4.36 8.94
C LEU A 198 15.60 5.47 9.73
#